data_AF-A0A149PXM0-F1
#
_entry.id   AF-A0A149PXM0-F1
#
_cell.length_a   1.000
_cell.length_b   1.000
_cell.length_c   1.000
_cell.angle_alpha   90.00
_cell.angle_beta   90.00
_cell.angle_gamma   90.00
#
_symmetry.space_group_name_H-M   'P 1'
#
loop_
_entity.id
_entity.type
_entity.pdbx_description
1 polymer ?
#
loop_
_entity_poly.entity_id
_entity_poly.type
_entity_poly.pdbx_seq_one_letter_code
_entity_poly.pdbx_strand_id
1 'polypeptide(L)'
;MRAAVSAQNSLRALLVLNMLIETLTGAGYSLSAGGKEDGPAYVTLLDGMLTFGVRERARQENVPLTREQLAENKRAGYNRHSQGYIYHPTNELEISAFVVGSTYAAVTTSDSRSASLETKIPGFVGRLRHFILRSSVQAEMRIEQRAAAAVQEAERARLAAIRRSAFEQLKQVEEWASKLERANRLRTLATEFDLKKLTSSDDVIDAGWIRRAADWLDPTVECRWDDMDNAPAGYGEF
;
A
#
# COMPACT_ATOMS: atom_id res chain seq x y z
N MET A 1 -21.65 -10.10 -25.36
CA MET A 1 -20.65 -10.03 -26.45
C MET A 1 -20.76 -8.70 -27.19
N ARG A 2 -19.65 -8.17 -27.73
CA ARG A 2 -19.59 -6.86 -28.41
C ARG A 2 -18.81 -6.99 -29.72
N ALA A 3 -19.17 -6.21 -30.74
CA ALA A 3 -18.43 -6.15 -32.00
C ALA A 3 -18.20 -4.68 -32.40
N ALA A 4 -16.95 -4.32 -32.70
CA ALA A 4 -16.55 -2.99 -33.17
C ALA A 4 -15.72 -3.14 -34.44
N VAL A 5 -16.42 -3.33 -35.56
CA VAL A 5 -15.82 -3.65 -36.88
C VAL A 5 -16.46 -2.78 -37.96
N SER A 6 -15.74 -2.54 -39.05
CA SER A 6 -16.31 -1.87 -40.22
C SER A 6 -17.43 -2.69 -40.86
N ALA A 7 -18.29 -2.04 -41.65
CA ALA A 7 -19.38 -2.72 -42.35
C ALA A 7 -18.89 -3.89 -43.24
N GLN A 8 -17.71 -3.75 -43.84
CA GLN A 8 -17.10 -4.76 -44.70
C GLN A 8 -16.70 -6.03 -43.91
N ASN A 9 -16.27 -5.89 -42.65
CA ASN A 9 -15.84 -7.01 -41.80
C ASN A 9 -16.93 -7.53 -40.85
N SER A 10 -18.14 -6.97 -40.91
CA SER A 10 -19.27 -7.35 -40.04
C SER A 10 -19.60 -8.84 -40.13
N LEU A 11 -19.72 -9.39 -41.35
CA LEU A 11 -20.02 -10.80 -41.58
C LEU A 11 -18.91 -11.72 -41.05
N ARG A 12 -17.65 -11.36 -41.29
CA ARG A 12 -16.49 -12.12 -40.81
C ARG A 12 -16.42 -12.13 -39.29
N ALA A 13 -16.70 -11.00 -38.65
CA ALA A 13 -16.75 -10.91 -37.20
C ALA A 13 -17.87 -11.78 -36.59
N LEU A 14 -19.04 -11.82 -37.23
CA LEU A 14 -20.13 -12.73 -36.82
C LEU A 14 -19.74 -14.20 -36.97
N LEU A 15 -19.07 -14.57 -38.07
CA LEU A 15 -18.58 -15.94 -38.28
C LEU A 15 -17.56 -16.34 -37.21
N VAL A 16 -16.61 -15.46 -36.88
CA VAL A 16 -15.65 -15.68 -35.79
C VAL A 16 -16.35 -15.87 -34.44
N LEU A 17 -17.34 -15.04 -34.12
CA LEU A 17 -18.12 -15.17 -32.89
C LEU A 17 -18.90 -16.49 -32.86
N ASN A 18 -19.52 -16.88 -33.98
CA ASN A 18 -20.25 -18.14 -34.08
C ASN A 18 -19.32 -19.35 -33.89
N MET A 19 -18.19 -19.38 -34.59
CA MET A 19 -17.17 -20.43 -34.41
C MET A 19 -16.66 -20.50 -32.98
N LEU A 20 -16.48 -19.36 -32.30
CA LEU A 20 -16.10 -19.34 -30.90
C LEU A 20 -17.19 -19.98 -30.02
N ILE A 21 -18.46 -19.62 -30.23
CA ILE A 21 -19.59 -20.19 -29.48
C ILE A 21 -19.67 -21.69 -29.71
N GLU A 22 -19.58 -22.15 -30.96
CA GLU A 22 -19.58 -23.58 -31.31
C GLU A 22 -18.41 -24.32 -30.66
N THR A 23 -17.21 -23.73 -30.68
CA THR A 23 -16.03 -24.34 -30.05
C THR A 23 -16.18 -24.41 -28.53
N LEU A 24 -16.73 -23.38 -27.89
CA LEU A 24 -16.95 -23.34 -26.44
C LEU A 24 -18.05 -24.30 -26.00
N THR A 25 -19.16 -24.35 -26.72
CA THR A 25 -20.27 -25.27 -26.45
C THR A 25 -19.87 -26.72 -26.73
N GLY A 26 -19.13 -26.96 -27.82
CA GLY A 26 -18.54 -28.27 -28.13
C GLY A 26 -17.51 -28.73 -27.08
N ALA A 27 -16.84 -27.80 -26.40
CA ALA A 27 -15.98 -28.09 -25.26
C ALA A 27 -16.74 -28.28 -23.93
N GLY A 28 -18.07 -28.19 -23.92
CA GLY A 28 -18.93 -28.40 -22.76
C GLY A 28 -19.16 -27.17 -21.88
N TYR A 29 -18.77 -25.96 -22.32
CA TYR A 29 -19.00 -24.73 -21.56
C TYR A 29 -20.42 -24.19 -21.78
N SER A 30 -20.99 -23.60 -20.73
CA SER A 30 -22.36 -23.09 -20.75
C SER A 30 -22.41 -21.63 -21.19
N LEU A 31 -23.19 -21.35 -22.24
CA LEU A 31 -23.51 -20.00 -22.69
C LEU A 31 -24.74 -19.48 -21.92
N SER A 32 -24.67 -18.25 -21.46
CA SER A 32 -25.81 -17.58 -20.84
C SER A 32 -26.02 -16.21 -21.51
N ALA A 33 -27.25 -15.97 -21.96
CA ALA A 33 -27.67 -14.62 -22.26
C ALA A 33 -27.72 -13.84 -20.93
N GLY A 34 -27.18 -12.62 -20.90
CA GLY A 34 -27.36 -11.76 -19.75
C GLY A 34 -28.86 -11.69 -19.43
N GLY A 35 -29.22 -11.89 -18.16
CA GLY A 35 -30.62 -11.85 -17.73
C GLY A 35 -31.31 -10.54 -18.10
N LYS A 36 -32.64 -10.52 -17.94
CA LYS A 36 -33.53 -9.41 -18.31
C LYS A 36 -32.89 -8.04 -17.98
N GLU A 37 -32.62 -7.31 -19.07
CA GLU A 37 -32.19 -5.91 -19.18
C GLU A 37 -30.68 -5.64 -18.92
N ASP A 38 -29.97 -5.38 -20.02
CA ASP A 38 -28.61 -4.79 -20.18
C ASP A 38 -27.32 -5.56 -19.84
N GLY A 39 -27.41 -6.81 -19.36
CA GLY A 39 -26.21 -7.64 -19.17
C GLY A 39 -25.60 -8.15 -20.49
N PRO A 40 -24.27 -8.03 -20.74
CA PRO A 40 -23.66 -8.65 -21.91
C PRO A 40 -23.71 -10.19 -21.80
N ALA A 41 -24.05 -10.88 -22.88
CA ALA A 41 -23.95 -12.34 -22.94
C ALA A 41 -22.55 -12.83 -22.54
N TYR A 42 -22.51 -13.87 -21.71
CA TYR A 42 -21.30 -14.43 -21.11
C TYR A 42 -21.27 -15.96 -21.24
N VAL A 43 -20.07 -16.52 -21.15
CA VAL A 43 -19.83 -17.96 -21.09
C VAL A 43 -19.25 -18.28 -19.73
N THR A 44 -19.79 -19.33 -19.11
CA THR A 44 -19.29 -19.87 -17.84
C THR A 44 -18.26 -20.95 -18.15
N LEU A 45 -16.99 -20.67 -17.83
CA LEU A 45 -15.88 -21.60 -17.95
C LEU A 45 -15.39 -21.91 -16.54
N LEU A 46 -15.62 -23.14 -16.06
CA LEU A 46 -15.36 -23.52 -14.66
C LEU A 46 -16.08 -22.53 -13.73
N ASP A 47 -15.33 -21.83 -12.87
CA ASP A 47 -15.87 -20.83 -11.93
C ASP A 47 -15.79 -19.39 -12.48
N GLY A 48 -15.34 -19.22 -13.73
CA GLY A 48 -15.15 -17.91 -14.36
C GLY A 48 -16.27 -17.54 -15.33
N MET A 49 -16.75 -16.31 -15.25
CA MET A 49 -17.67 -15.73 -16.23
C MET A 49 -16.91 -14.81 -17.20
N LEU A 50 -16.93 -15.15 -18.48
CA LEU A 50 -16.24 -14.37 -19.53
C LEU A 50 -17.23 -13.83 -20.57
N THR A 51 -17.05 -12.57 -20.98
CA THR A 51 -17.68 -11.98 -22.16
C THR A 51 -16.63 -11.75 -23.25
N PHE A 52 -17.05 -11.72 -24.51
CA PHE A 52 -16.16 -11.58 -25.65
C PHE A 52 -16.43 -10.30 -26.43
N GLY A 53 -15.35 -9.70 -26.92
CA GLY A 53 -15.37 -8.57 -27.83
C GLY A 53 -14.57 -8.89 -29.08
N VAL A 54 -15.14 -8.63 -30.26
CA VAL A 54 -14.41 -8.64 -31.53
C VAL A 54 -14.23 -7.21 -31.98
N ARG A 55 -13.01 -6.82 -32.33
CA ARG A 55 -12.70 -5.51 -32.88
C ARG A 55 -11.88 -5.63 -34.14
N GLU A 56 -12.07 -4.69 -35.04
CA GLU A 56 -11.15 -4.50 -36.16
C GLU A 56 -9.96 -3.68 -35.68
N ARG A 57 -8.75 -4.14 -35.99
CA ARG A 57 -7.54 -3.35 -35.75
C ARG A 57 -7.57 -2.18 -36.73
N ALA A 58 -7.28 -1.01 -36.19
CA ALA A 58 -7.14 0.19 -36.99
C ALA A 58 -5.70 0.67 -36.94
N ARG A 59 -5.19 1.09 -38.09
CA ARG A 59 -3.94 1.83 -38.16
C ARG A 59 -4.24 3.28 -37.79
N GLN A 60 -3.60 3.74 -36.74
CA GLN A 60 -3.69 5.12 -36.28
C GLN A 60 -2.72 5.99 -37.08
N GLU A 61 -3.24 7.05 -37.69
CA GLU A 61 -2.45 8.11 -38.31
C GLU A 61 -2.57 9.37 -37.45
N ASN A 62 -1.42 9.96 -37.11
CA ASN A 62 -1.35 11.18 -36.32
C ASN A 62 -1.59 12.37 -37.24
N VAL A 63 -2.63 13.16 -36.95
CA VAL A 63 -2.86 14.42 -37.65
C VAL A 63 -2.05 15.50 -36.92
N PRO A 64 -0.97 16.02 -37.54
CA PRO A 64 -0.17 17.04 -36.90
C PRO A 64 -0.99 18.33 -36.73
N LEU A 65 -0.75 19.04 -35.63
CA LEU A 65 -1.36 20.34 -35.38
C LEU A 65 -0.88 21.34 -36.44
N THR A 66 -1.79 22.20 -36.89
CA THR A 66 -1.42 23.29 -37.81
C THR A 66 -0.53 24.31 -37.08
N ARG A 67 0.23 25.10 -37.85
CA ARG A 67 1.10 26.15 -37.28
C ARG A 67 0.33 27.16 -36.45
N GLU A 68 -0.91 27.44 -36.83
CA GLU A 68 -1.82 28.35 -36.11
C GLU A 68 -2.24 27.78 -34.76
N GLN A 69 -2.64 26.49 -34.72
CA GLN A 69 -2.98 25.80 -33.48
C GLN A 69 -1.80 25.71 -32.51
N LEU A 70 -0.59 25.48 -33.02
CA LEU A 70 0.64 25.48 -32.22
C LEU A 70 0.94 26.87 -31.65
N ALA A 71 0.79 27.92 -32.45
CA ALA A 71 0.99 29.30 -32.00
C ALA A 71 -0.05 29.70 -30.94
N GLU A 72 -1.29 29.25 -31.08
CA GLU A 72 -2.34 29.47 -30.10
C GLU A 72 -2.07 28.74 -28.78
N ASN A 73 -1.68 27.46 -28.81
CA ASN A 73 -1.26 26.72 -27.62
C ASN A 73 -0.08 27.41 -26.90
N LYS A 74 0.90 27.93 -27.67
CA LYS A 74 2.02 28.68 -27.12
C LYS A 74 1.59 30.00 -26.45
N ARG A 75 0.61 30.70 -27.03
CA ARG A 75 0.02 31.93 -26.44
C ARG A 75 -0.80 31.63 -25.18
N ALA A 76 -1.54 30.53 -25.18
CA ALA A 76 -2.41 30.15 -24.07
C ALA A 76 -1.65 29.60 -22.86
N GLY A 77 -0.43 29.08 -23.04
CA GLY A 77 0.38 28.47 -21.97
C GLY A 77 -0.09 27.07 -21.57
N TYR A 78 -1.08 26.51 -22.27
CA TYR A 78 -1.56 25.14 -22.13
C TYR A 78 -2.01 24.58 -23.48
N ASN A 79 -2.13 23.26 -23.60
CA ASN A 79 -2.51 22.59 -24.84
C ASN A 79 -4.03 22.68 -25.07
N ARG A 80 -4.49 23.81 -25.63
CA ARG A 80 -5.89 23.99 -26.02
C ARG A 80 -6.28 23.07 -27.18
N HIS A 81 -5.40 22.92 -28.15
CA HIS A 81 -5.52 21.98 -29.27
C HIS A 81 -4.63 20.77 -29.03
N SER A 82 -5.16 19.57 -29.24
CA SER A 82 -4.42 18.31 -29.16
C SER A 82 -4.34 17.66 -30.54
N GLN A 83 -3.29 16.87 -30.76
CA GLN A 83 -3.15 16.11 -32.00
C GLN A 83 -4.36 15.18 -32.17
N GLY A 84 -5.00 15.27 -33.32
CA GLY A 84 -6.09 14.37 -33.70
C GLY A 84 -5.55 13.05 -34.24
N TYR A 85 -6.43 12.06 -34.32
CA TYR A 85 -6.11 10.75 -34.87
C TYR A 85 -7.14 10.36 -35.93
N ILE A 86 -6.65 9.86 -37.07
CA ILE A 86 -7.47 9.22 -38.08
C ILE A 86 -7.20 7.72 -38.00
N TYR A 87 -8.27 6.94 -37.95
CA TYR A 87 -8.21 5.48 -37.85
C TYR A 87 -8.54 4.87 -39.21
N HIS A 88 -7.58 4.14 -39.77
CA HIS A 88 -7.75 3.42 -41.03
C HIS A 88 -8.04 1.94 -40.76
N PRO A 89 -9.12 1.36 -41.33
CA PRO A 89 -9.41 -0.06 -41.17
C PRO A 89 -8.30 -0.91 -41.81
N THR A 90 -7.81 -1.92 -41.09
CA THR A 90 -6.75 -2.82 -41.63
C THR A 90 -7.28 -4.17 -42.10
N ASN A 91 -8.59 -4.42 -41.99
CA ASN A 91 -9.22 -5.73 -42.22
C ASN A 91 -8.67 -6.87 -41.33
N GLU A 92 -7.91 -6.55 -40.29
CA GLU A 92 -7.42 -7.51 -39.31
C GLU A 92 -8.35 -7.52 -38.11
N LEU A 93 -8.91 -8.68 -37.78
CA LEU A 93 -9.76 -8.86 -36.62
C LEU A 93 -8.96 -9.25 -35.38
N GLU A 94 -9.42 -8.81 -34.23
CA GLU A 94 -8.95 -9.20 -32.91
C GLU A 94 -10.14 -9.62 -32.04
N ILE A 95 -10.04 -10.79 -31.42
CA ILE A 95 -10.94 -11.23 -30.36
C ILE A 95 -10.30 -11.06 -28.99
N SER A 96 -11.09 -10.58 -28.06
CA SER A 96 -10.70 -10.35 -26.67
C SER A 96 -11.73 -10.98 -25.74
N ALA A 97 -11.26 -11.67 -24.71
CA ALA A 97 -12.07 -12.15 -23.61
C ALA A 97 -11.92 -11.19 -22.42
N PHE A 98 -13.02 -10.92 -21.73
CA PHE A 98 -13.11 -10.04 -20.58
C PHE A 98 -13.80 -10.80 -19.46
N VAL A 99 -13.31 -10.65 -18.24
CA VAL A 99 -14.10 -11.07 -17.06
C VAL A 99 -15.34 -10.17 -16.99
N VAL A 100 -16.51 -10.75 -16.70
CA VAL A 100 -17.75 -9.96 -16.56
C VAL A 100 -17.54 -8.87 -15.50
N GLY A 101 -17.83 -7.62 -15.87
CA GLY A 101 -17.57 -6.43 -15.03
C GLY A 101 -16.18 -5.80 -15.20
N SER A 102 -15.26 -6.44 -15.92
CA SER A 102 -13.93 -5.87 -16.25
C SER A 102 -13.96 -5.14 -17.59
N THR A 103 -13.28 -3.99 -17.65
CA THR A 103 -12.97 -3.27 -18.89
C THR A 103 -11.66 -3.75 -19.54
N TYR A 104 -10.80 -4.42 -18.79
CA TYR A 104 -9.52 -4.93 -19.26
C TYR A 104 -9.67 -6.32 -19.89
N ALA A 105 -9.09 -6.48 -21.08
CA ALA A 105 -9.04 -7.76 -21.76
C ALA A 105 -8.11 -8.73 -21.00
N ALA A 106 -8.64 -9.89 -20.66
CA ALA A 106 -7.92 -10.97 -19.98
C ALA A 106 -7.03 -11.75 -20.96
N VAL A 107 -7.58 -12.10 -22.13
CA VAL A 107 -6.88 -12.84 -23.17
C VAL A 107 -7.27 -12.25 -24.52
N THR A 108 -6.30 -12.02 -25.39
CA THR A 108 -6.52 -11.49 -26.73
C THR A 108 -5.92 -12.40 -27.80
N THR A 109 -6.46 -12.35 -29.00
CA THR A 109 -5.93 -13.03 -30.19
C THR A 109 -6.34 -12.25 -31.41
N SER A 110 -5.40 -12.04 -32.34
CA SER A 110 -5.66 -11.33 -33.58
C SER A 110 -5.28 -12.16 -34.81
N ASP A 111 -5.74 -11.69 -35.96
CA ASP A 111 -5.13 -12.02 -37.24
C ASP A 111 -3.62 -11.78 -37.20
N SER A 112 -2.90 -12.61 -37.95
CA SER A 112 -1.49 -12.39 -38.29
C SER A 112 -1.29 -12.64 -39.78
N ARG A 113 -0.17 -12.18 -40.33
CA ARG A 113 0.20 -12.40 -41.74
C ARG A 113 0.14 -13.87 -42.17
N SER A 114 0.39 -14.79 -41.25
CA SER A 114 0.48 -16.24 -41.49
C SER A 114 -0.78 -17.04 -41.11
N ALA A 115 -1.71 -16.46 -40.35
CA ALA A 115 -2.85 -17.20 -39.84
C ALA A 115 -4.01 -16.28 -39.48
N SER A 116 -5.19 -16.63 -39.96
CA SER A 116 -6.43 -15.92 -39.67
C SER A 116 -6.96 -16.28 -38.29
N LEU A 117 -7.80 -15.41 -37.74
CA LEU A 117 -8.40 -15.54 -36.42
C LEU A 117 -9.22 -16.82 -36.28
N GLU A 118 -9.94 -17.22 -37.34
CA GLU A 118 -10.77 -18.41 -37.42
C GLU A 118 -9.96 -19.68 -37.10
N THR A 119 -8.76 -19.79 -37.66
CA THR A 119 -7.86 -20.93 -37.43
C THR A 119 -7.25 -20.96 -36.03
N LYS A 120 -7.24 -19.81 -35.33
CA LYS A 120 -6.67 -19.66 -33.99
C LYS A 120 -7.69 -19.89 -32.87
N ILE A 121 -8.98 -20.02 -33.17
CA ILE A 121 -10.05 -20.16 -32.17
C ILE A 121 -9.81 -21.34 -31.21
N PRO A 122 -9.44 -22.56 -31.66
CA PRO A 122 -9.19 -23.67 -30.73
C PRO A 122 -8.06 -23.37 -29.74
N GLY A 123 -6.96 -22.78 -30.23
CA GLY A 123 -5.84 -22.35 -29.39
C GLY A 123 -6.22 -21.22 -28.43
N PHE A 124 -7.08 -20.30 -28.86
CA PHE A 124 -7.63 -19.25 -28.01
C PHE A 124 -8.44 -19.84 -26.85
N VAL A 125 -9.34 -20.79 -27.11
CA VAL A 125 -10.12 -21.48 -26.06
C VAL A 125 -9.21 -22.21 -25.07
N GLY A 126 -8.13 -22.86 -25.54
CA GLY A 126 -7.11 -23.44 -24.67
C GLY A 126 -6.46 -22.41 -23.73
N ARG A 127 -6.16 -21.21 -24.24
CA ARG A 127 -5.63 -20.10 -23.41
C ARG A 127 -6.65 -19.58 -22.40
N LEU A 128 -7.94 -19.52 -22.75
CA LEU A 128 -8.99 -19.13 -21.81
C LEU A 128 -9.05 -20.08 -20.62
N ARG A 129 -8.98 -21.39 -20.87
CA ARG A 129 -8.95 -22.40 -19.80
C ARG A 129 -7.76 -22.20 -18.88
N HIS A 130 -6.56 -22.01 -19.44
CA HIS A 130 -5.37 -21.77 -18.64
C HIS A 130 -5.45 -20.48 -17.83
N PHE A 131 -6.01 -19.42 -18.43
CA PHE A 131 -6.25 -18.16 -17.74
C PHE A 131 -7.16 -18.33 -16.53
N ILE A 132 -8.32 -18.98 -16.67
CA ILE A 132 -9.26 -19.21 -15.56
C ILE A 132 -8.61 -20.02 -14.44
N LEU A 133 -7.94 -21.13 -14.76
CA LEU A 133 -7.23 -21.95 -13.77
C LEU A 133 -6.15 -21.16 -13.03
N ARG A 134 -5.38 -20.33 -13.76
CA ARG A 134 -4.37 -19.48 -13.14
C ARG A 134 -5.01 -18.43 -12.24
N SER A 135 -6.13 -17.83 -12.67
CA SER A 135 -6.84 -16.81 -11.91
C SER A 135 -7.45 -17.36 -10.61
N SER A 136 -8.01 -18.58 -10.62
CA SER A 136 -8.55 -19.21 -9.40
C SER A 136 -7.44 -19.48 -8.38
N VAL A 137 -6.34 -20.12 -8.80
CA VAL A 137 -5.19 -20.38 -7.92
C VAL A 137 -4.59 -19.08 -7.37
N GLN A 138 -4.51 -18.03 -8.20
CA GLN A 138 -4.06 -16.72 -7.72
C GLN A 138 -5.01 -16.06 -6.72
N ALA A 139 -6.32 -16.28 -6.84
CA ALA A 139 -7.29 -15.79 -5.87
C ALA A 139 -7.12 -16.48 -4.52
N GLU A 140 -6.96 -17.81 -4.50
CA GLU A 140 -6.72 -18.59 -3.29
C GLU A 140 -5.42 -18.18 -2.60
N MET A 141 -4.31 -18.11 -3.35
CA MET A 141 -3.02 -17.66 -2.80
C MET A 141 -3.10 -16.25 -2.18
N ARG A 142 -3.88 -15.34 -2.77
CA ARG A 142 -4.06 -13.99 -2.21
C ARG A 142 -4.82 -14.00 -0.89
N ILE A 143 -5.79 -14.90 -0.72
CA ILE A 143 -6.53 -15.06 0.54
C ILE A 143 -5.56 -15.55 1.62
N GLU A 144 -4.78 -16.58 1.33
CA GLU A 144 -3.78 -17.11 2.27
C GLU A 144 -2.71 -16.07 2.62
N GLN A 145 -2.19 -15.35 1.63
CA GLN A 145 -1.20 -14.29 1.85
C GLN A 145 -1.74 -13.17 2.75
N ARG A 146 -3.02 -12.79 2.59
CA ARG A 146 -3.66 -11.79 3.47
C ARG A 146 -3.79 -12.30 4.90
N ALA A 147 -4.17 -13.57 5.07
CA ALA A 147 -4.24 -14.19 6.40
C ALA A 147 -2.86 -14.23 7.06
N ALA A 148 -1.84 -14.67 6.34
CA ALA A 148 -0.46 -14.70 6.84
C ALA A 148 0.07 -13.30 7.18
N ALA A 149 -0.21 -12.30 6.34
CA ALA A 149 0.18 -10.91 6.59
C ALA A 149 -0.47 -10.35 7.86
N ALA A 150 -1.75 -10.62 8.08
CA ALA A 150 -2.46 -10.18 9.29
C ALA A 150 -1.84 -10.78 10.57
N VAL A 151 -1.46 -12.06 10.54
CA VAL A 151 -0.77 -12.71 11.67
C VAL A 151 0.60 -12.08 11.91
N GLN A 152 1.38 -11.83 10.86
CA GLN A 152 2.69 -11.19 10.99
C GLN A 152 2.59 -9.75 11.52
N GLU A 153 1.56 -9.01 11.10
CA GLU A 153 1.32 -7.66 11.59
C GLU A 153 0.96 -7.63 13.07
N ALA A 154 0.10 -8.56 13.52
CA ALA A 154 -0.24 -8.72 14.93
C ALA A 154 0.99 -9.05 15.78
N GLU A 155 1.86 -9.96 15.32
CA GLU A 155 3.08 -10.31 16.03
C GLU A 155 4.08 -9.14 16.08
N ARG A 156 4.23 -8.40 14.97
CA ARG A 156 5.06 -7.18 14.96
C ARG A 156 4.53 -6.13 15.92
N ALA A 157 3.22 -5.94 15.99
CA ALA A 157 2.60 -5.00 16.93
C ALA A 157 2.85 -5.42 18.39
N ARG A 158 2.73 -6.73 18.69
CA ARG A 158 3.03 -7.29 20.01
C ARG A 158 4.49 -7.05 20.41
N LEU A 159 5.43 -7.38 19.55
CA LEU A 159 6.86 -7.17 19.81
C LEU A 159 7.20 -5.69 19.95
N ALA A 160 6.57 -4.81 19.16
CA ALA A 160 6.74 -3.37 19.28
C ALA A 160 6.24 -2.85 20.64
N ALA A 161 5.11 -3.36 21.14
CA ALA A 161 4.59 -3.00 22.45
C ALA A 161 5.54 -3.41 23.58
N ILE A 162 6.06 -4.64 23.54
CA ILE A 162 7.06 -5.14 24.51
C ILE A 162 8.32 -4.28 24.46
N ARG A 163 8.79 -3.93 23.27
CA ARG A 163 9.97 -3.08 23.09
C ARG A 163 9.74 -1.69 23.67
N ARG A 164 8.57 -1.09 23.46
CA ARG A 164 8.21 0.22 24.05
C ARG A 164 8.21 0.17 25.57
N SER A 165 7.56 -0.83 26.18
CA SER A 165 7.56 -0.95 27.65
C SER A 165 8.97 -1.14 28.22
N ALA A 166 9.82 -1.92 27.54
CA ALA A 166 11.21 -2.11 27.96
C ALA A 166 12.03 -0.80 27.84
N PHE A 167 11.80 -0.01 26.79
CA PHE A 167 12.45 1.30 26.64
C PHE A 167 12.01 2.30 27.72
N GLU A 168 10.72 2.34 28.07
CA GLU A 168 10.25 3.22 29.15
C GLU A 168 10.86 2.82 30.50
N GLN A 169 10.94 1.52 30.79
CA GLN A 169 11.64 1.01 31.98
C GLN A 169 13.12 1.40 31.99
N LEU A 170 13.81 1.26 30.85
CA LEU A 170 15.22 1.65 30.73
C LEU A 170 15.40 3.15 31.00
N LYS A 171 14.54 4.00 30.43
CA LYS A 171 14.56 5.45 30.65
C LYS A 171 14.38 5.81 32.13
N GLN A 172 13.45 5.15 32.82
CA GLN A 172 13.27 5.35 34.26
C GLN A 172 14.53 4.98 35.05
N VAL A 173 15.17 3.87 34.70
CA VAL A 173 16.43 3.43 35.34
C VAL A 173 17.57 4.42 35.05
N GLU A 174 17.67 4.96 33.84
CA GLU A 174 18.67 5.97 33.49
C GLU A 174 18.45 7.29 34.26
N GLU A 175 17.20 7.71 34.43
CA GLU A 175 16.84 8.87 35.24
C GLU A 175 17.22 8.65 36.72
N TRP A 176 16.95 7.45 37.26
CA TRP A 176 17.35 7.07 38.61
C TRP A 176 18.87 7.03 38.78
N ALA A 177 19.59 6.47 37.81
CA ALA A 177 21.06 6.44 37.82
C ALA A 177 21.65 7.86 37.83
N SER A 178 21.10 8.77 37.02
CA SER A 178 21.52 10.17 36.97
C SER A 178 21.26 10.91 38.28
N LYS A 179 20.10 10.66 38.91
CA LYS A 179 19.75 11.20 40.23
C LYS A 179 20.69 10.69 41.32
N LEU A 180 20.97 9.39 41.33
CA LEU A 180 21.90 8.76 42.27
C LEU A 180 23.34 9.29 42.09
N GLU A 181 23.81 9.45 40.86
CA GLU A 181 25.14 10.03 40.59
C GLU A 181 25.23 11.46 41.16
N ARG A 182 24.19 12.27 40.97
CA ARG A 182 24.12 13.62 41.52
C ARG A 182 24.09 13.61 43.06
N ALA A 183 23.32 12.72 43.67
CA ALA A 183 23.31 12.53 45.12
C ALA A 183 24.71 12.17 45.64
N ASN A 184 25.40 11.22 45.00
CA ASN A 184 26.75 10.82 45.39
C ASN A 184 27.76 11.97 45.27
N ARG A 185 27.68 12.80 44.22
CA ARG A 185 28.52 14.01 44.09
C ARG A 185 28.28 14.99 45.25
N LEU A 186 27.03 15.18 45.67
CA LEU A 186 26.70 16.02 46.82
C LEU A 186 27.18 15.42 48.15
N ARG A 187 27.10 14.10 48.33
CA ARG A 187 27.69 13.43 49.51
C ARG A 187 29.19 13.66 49.59
N THR A 188 29.91 13.51 48.47
CA THR A 188 31.34 13.83 48.40
C THR A 188 31.60 15.30 48.75
N LEU A 189 30.82 16.23 48.20
CA LEU A 189 30.94 17.65 48.53
C LEU A 189 30.71 17.92 50.02
N ALA A 190 29.69 17.30 50.63
CA ALA A 190 29.41 17.43 52.05
C ALA A 190 30.57 16.91 52.91
N THR A 191 31.21 15.79 52.51
CA THR A 191 32.40 15.30 53.21
C THR A 191 33.56 16.30 53.14
N GLU A 192 33.75 16.99 52.02
CA GLU A 192 34.77 18.04 51.91
C GLU A 192 34.45 19.27 52.77
N PHE A 193 33.17 19.69 52.82
CA PHE A 193 32.72 20.81 53.65
C PHE A 193 32.97 20.54 55.14
N ASP A 194 32.68 19.33 55.61
CA ASP A 194 32.96 18.93 57.00
C ASP A 194 34.46 18.90 57.30
N LEU A 195 35.26 18.30 56.42
CA LEU A 195 36.71 18.19 56.62
C LEU A 195 37.40 19.56 56.68
N LYS A 196 36.93 20.52 55.86
CA LYS A 196 37.50 21.86 55.75
C LYS A 196 36.77 22.90 56.62
N LYS A 197 35.73 22.50 57.37
CA LYS A 197 34.84 23.38 58.15
C LYS A 197 34.34 24.58 57.33
N LEU A 198 33.90 24.32 56.11
CA LEU A 198 33.40 25.35 55.19
C LEU A 198 31.91 25.58 55.45
N THR A 199 31.52 26.85 55.49
CA THR A 199 30.11 27.28 55.41
C THR A 199 29.96 28.33 54.33
N SER A 200 28.76 28.46 53.75
CA SER A 200 28.47 29.53 52.78
C SER A 200 28.57 30.92 53.42
N SER A 201 28.75 31.97 52.62
CA SER A 201 28.81 33.36 53.09
C SER A 201 27.63 33.81 53.96
N ASP A 202 26.47 33.18 53.75
CA ASP A 202 25.22 33.51 54.44
C ASP A 202 24.88 32.47 55.53
N ASP A 203 25.79 31.52 55.80
CA ASP A 203 25.69 30.41 56.77
C ASP A 203 24.50 29.44 56.61
N VAL A 204 23.72 29.58 55.52
CA VAL A 204 22.55 28.73 55.23
C VAL A 204 22.94 27.34 54.71
N ILE A 205 24.08 27.23 54.01
CA ILE A 205 24.53 25.97 53.40
C ILE A 205 25.75 25.44 54.15
N ASP A 206 25.52 24.41 54.95
CA ASP A 206 26.52 23.62 55.66
C ASP A 206 26.58 22.17 55.15
N ALA A 207 27.54 21.38 55.64
CA ALA A 207 27.66 19.98 55.25
C ALA A 207 26.41 19.14 55.61
N GLY A 208 25.71 19.48 56.71
CA GLY A 208 24.47 18.84 57.12
C GLY A 208 23.35 19.05 56.11
N TRP A 209 23.21 20.28 55.62
CA TRP A 209 22.25 20.67 54.59
C TRP A 209 22.55 19.96 53.26
N ILE A 210 23.82 19.91 52.84
CA ILE A 210 24.21 19.24 51.59
C ILE A 210 23.94 17.73 51.65
N ARG A 211 24.13 17.07 52.80
CA ARG A 211 23.76 15.64 52.97
C ARG A 211 22.26 15.40 52.83
N ARG A 212 21.44 16.22 53.49
CA ARG A 212 19.97 16.12 53.38
C ARG A 212 19.50 16.36 51.94
N ALA A 213 20.09 17.33 51.25
CA ALA A 213 19.82 17.58 49.83
C ALA A 213 20.25 16.42 48.93
N ALA A 214 21.34 15.71 49.27
CA ALA A 214 21.78 14.51 48.56
C ALA A 214 20.82 13.33 48.77
N ASP A 215 20.37 13.10 50.00
CA ASP A 215 19.45 12.01 50.33
C ASP A 215 18.07 12.22 49.72
N TRP A 216 17.62 13.47 49.54
CA TRP A 216 16.40 13.79 48.78
C TRP A 216 16.50 13.45 47.28
N LEU A 217 17.69 13.62 46.69
CA LEU A 217 17.92 13.28 45.28
C LEU A 217 18.12 11.78 45.06
N ASP A 218 18.36 11.00 46.12
CA ASP A 218 18.62 9.58 46.01
C ASP A 218 17.30 8.80 45.83
N PRO A 219 17.07 8.15 44.68
CA PRO A 219 15.84 7.40 44.42
C PRO A 219 15.67 6.16 45.31
N THR A 220 16.70 5.76 46.07
CA THR A 220 16.66 4.60 46.98
C THR A 220 16.29 4.97 48.43
N VAL A 221 16.23 6.26 48.74
CA VAL A 221 15.93 6.76 50.09
C VAL A 221 14.49 7.29 50.12
N GLU A 222 13.66 6.75 51.02
CA GLU A 222 12.32 7.30 51.30
C GLU A 222 12.44 8.52 52.23
N CYS A 223 12.73 9.70 51.68
CA CYS A 223 12.69 10.96 52.44
C CYS A 223 11.63 11.92 51.90
N ARG A 224 10.81 12.51 52.79
CA ARG A 224 9.77 13.50 52.45
C ARG A 224 10.30 14.92 52.68
N TRP A 225 9.90 15.87 51.83
CA TRP A 225 10.30 17.29 51.95
C TRP A 225 9.87 17.93 53.27
N ASP A 226 8.84 17.41 53.93
CA ASP A 226 8.38 17.88 55.24
C ASP A 226 9.46 17.81 56.34
N ASP A 227 10.51 16.99 56.16
CA ASP A 227 11.66 16.92 57.06
C ASP A 227 12.69 18.06 56.79
N MET A 228 12.64 18.71 55.63
CA MET A 228 13.49 19.88 55.27
C MET A 228 12.91 21.19 55.82
N ASP A 229 11.59 21.37 55.77
CA ASP A 229 10.94 22.59 56.26
C ASP A 229 10.88 22.65 57.80
N ASN A 230 11.05 21.51 58.48
CA ASN A 230 11.10 21.41 59.94
C ASN A 230 12.52 21.43 60.55
N ALA A 231 13.55 21.78 59.76
CA ALA A 231 14.88 22.02 60.34
C ALA A 231 14.80 23.22 61.32
N PRO A 232 15.13 23.05 62.61
CA PRO A 232 15.00 24.14 63.57
C PRO A 232 15.92 25.31 63.18
N ALA A 233 15.34 26.51 63.12
CA ALA A 233 16.09 27.76 63.03
C ALA A 233 16.85 27.94 64.34
N GLY A 234 18.09 27.47 64.41
CA GLY A 234 18.86 27.61 65.63
C GLY A 234 20.25 27.01 65.57
N TYR A 235 21.17 27.70 64.92
CA TYR A 235 22.53 27.88 65.43
C TYR A 235 23.05 29.22 64.90
N GLY A 236 22.72 30.28 65.64
CA GLY A 236 23.12 31.65 65.37
C GLY A 236 22.92 32.49 66.63
N GLU A 237 23.50 32.04 67.74
CA GLU A 237 23.82 32.84 68.92
C GLU A 237 24.76 32.00 69.81
N PHE A 238 26.07 32.19 69.62
CA PHE A 238 27.09 32.52 70.63
C PHE A 238 28.45 32.69 69.93
#